data_AF-A0A7K3QVL8-F1
#
_entry.id   AF-A0A7K3QVL8-F1
#
_cell.length_a   1.000
_cell.length_b   1.000
_cell.length_c   1.000
_cell.angle_alpha   90.00
_cell.angle_beta   90.00
_cell.angle_gamma   90.00
#
_symmetry.space_group_name_H-M   'P 1'
#
loop_
_entity.id
_entity.type
_entity.pdbx_description
1 polymer ?
#
loop_
_entity_poly.entity_id
_entity_poly.type
_entity_poly.pdbx_seq_one_letter_code
_entity_poly.pdbx_strand_id
1 'polypeptide(L)' 'MRTEGDVDLHDRIVRFLRALALEVGSAVEAGHQPPGLPMTIRGVTWFSLAIADDPVFFNYSVYPNELQIRVCDLIWVSTS' A
#
# COMPACT_ATOMS: atom_id res chain seq x y z
N MET A 1 16.96 -1.04 -22.89
CA MET A 1 15.53 -1.41 -22.93
C MET A 1 15.01 -2.18 -21.72
N ARG A 2 15.84 -2.82 -20.86
CA ARG A 2 15.36 -3.36 -19.56
C ARG A 2 15.35 -2.33 -18.43
N THR A 3 16.30 -1.38 -18.45
CA THR A 3 16.49 -0.40 -17.38
C THR A 3 15.42 0.69 -17.32
N GLU A 4 14.84 1.09 -18.45
CA GLU A 4 13.83 2.16 -18.49
C GLU A 4 12.49 1.72 -17.87
N GLY A 5 12.06 0.47 -18.12
CA GLY A 5 10.83 -0.07 -17.53
C GLY A 5 10.90 -0.23 -16.00
N ASP A 6 12.08 -0.57 -15.47
CA ASP A 6 12.28 -0.72 -14.02
C ASP A 6 12.30 0.63 -13.29
N VAL A 7 12.87 1.67 -13.92
CA VAL A 7 12.88 3.05 -13.37
C VAL A 7 11.46 3.62 -13.32
N ASP A 8 10.67 3.41 -14.37
CA ASP A 8 9.29 3.88 -14.42
C ASP A 8 8.40 3.20 -13.36
N LEU A 9 8.62 1.90 -13.14
CA LEU A 9 7.91 1.14 -12.11
C LEU A 9 8.31 1.58 -10.69
N HIS A 10 9.60 1.80 -10.44
CA HIS A 10 10.09 2.35 -9.18
C HIS A 10 9.40 3.68 -8.85
N ASP A 11 9.38 4.62 -9.80
CA ASP A 11 8.79 5.94 -9.60
C ASP A 11 7.28 5.88 -9.37
N ARG A 12 6.58 4.98 -10.07
CA ARG A 12 5.16 4.71 -9.83
C ARG A 12 4.92 4.20 -8.41
N ILE A 13 5.69 3.23 -7.94
CA ILE A 13 5.56 2.66 -6.58
C ILE A 13 5.84 3.73 -5.52
N VAL A 14 6.91 4.52 -5.65
CA VAL A 14 7.24 5.58 -4.68
C VAL A 14 6.14 6.64 -4.62
N ARG A 15 5.61 7.07 -5.78
CA ARG A 15 4.48 8.02 -5.84
C ARG A 15 3.22 7.45 -5.20
N PHE A 16 2.92 6.18 -5.47
CA PHE A 16 1.79 5.48 -4.88
C PHE A 16 1.90 5.40 -3.36
N LEU A 17 3.04 4.98 -2.81
CA LEU A 17 3.27 4.90 -1.37
C LEU A 17 3.14 6.26 -0.68
N ARG A 18 3.63 7.33 -1.33
CA ARG A 18 3.46 8.70 -0.83
C ARG A 18 1.98 9.10 -0.77
N ALA A 19 1.22 8.83 -1.83
CA ALA A 19 -0.21 9.12 -1.86
C ALA A 19 -0.97 8.31 -0.81
N LEU A 20 -0.66 7.01 -0.68
CA LEU A 20 -1.24 6.12 0.31
C LEU A 20 -1.02 6.65 1.74
N ALA A 21 0.18 7.10 2.09
CA ALA A 21 0.47 7.64 3.41
C ALA A 21 -0.40 8.87 3.75
N LEU A 22 -0.63 9.75 2.77
CA LEU A 22 -1.48 10.93 2.94
C LEU A 22 -2.95 10.54 3.11
N GLU A 23 -3.44 9.61 2.29
CA GLU A 23 -4.83 9.14 2.34
C GLU A 23 -5.13 8.39 3.64
N VAL A 24 -4.21 7.52 4.08
CA VAL A 24 -4.33 6.84 5.39
C VAL A 24 -4.33 7.86 6.53
N GLY A 25 -3.43 8.84 6.51
CA GLY A 25 -3.38 9.88 7.53
C GLY A 25 -4.70 10.63 7.64
N SER A 26 -5.26 11.06 6.50
CA SER A 26 -6.56 11.73 6.45
C SER A 26 -7.71 10.83 6.90
N ALA A 27 -7.71 9.56 6.52
CA ALA A 27 -8.73 8.60 6.94
C ALA A 27 -8.70 8.39 8.46
N VAL A 28 -7.51 8.19 9.04
CA VAL A 28 -7.32 8.02 10.49
C VAL A 28 -7.78 9.27 11.25
N GLU A 29 -7.39 10.46 10.79
CA GLU A 29 -7.80 11.72 11.42
C GLU A 29 -9.32 11.92 11.41
N ALA A 30 -9.98 11.51 10.32
CA ALA A 30 -11.44 11.58 10.18
C ALA A 30 -12.19 10.42 10.86
N GLY A 31 -11.50 9.44 11.45
CA GLY A 31 -12.13 8.23 12.00
C GLY A 31 -12.72 7.29 10.94
N HIS A 32 -12.28 7.42 9.69
CA HIS A 32 -12.66 6.55 8.58
C HIS A 32 -11.75 5.33 8.47
N GLN A 33 -12.22 4.32 7.74
CA GLN A 33 -11.40 3.16 7.42
C GLN A 33 -10.29 3.56 6.43
N PRO A 34 -9.03 3.15 6.68
CA PRO A 34 -7.95 3.28 5.71
C PRO A 34 -8.25 2.58 4.37
N PRO A 35 -7.65 3.04 3.25
CA PRO A 35 -7.89 2.48 1.92
C PRO A 35 -7.43 1.01 1.79
N GLY A 36 -8.26 0.21 1.12
CA GLY A 36 -7.99 -1.22 0.88
C GLY A 36 -8.93 -2.14 1.65
N LEU A 37 -8.77 -3.43 1.39
CA LEU A 37 -9.57 -4.49 2.01
C LEU A 37 -9.00 -4.83 3.38
N PRO A 38 -9.74 -4.66 4.49
CA PRO A 38 -9.26 -5.01 5.81
C PRO A 38 -9.24 -6.53 6.02
N MET A 39 -8.16 -7.02 6.61
CA MET A 39 -7.95 -8.42 6.97
C MET A 39 -7.28 -8.51 8.35
N THR A 40 -8.00 -9.01 9.34
CA THR A 40 -7.45 -9.16 10.70
C THR A 40 -6.80 -10.52 10.88
N ILE A 41 -5.48 -10.54 11.08
CA ILE A 41 -4.69 -11.74 11.31
C ILE A 41 -4.00 -11.61 12.67
N ARG A 42 -4.26 -12.55 13.58
CA ARG A 42 -3.63 -12.60 14.92
C ARG A 42 -3.74 -11.27 15.70
N GLY A 43 -4.88 -10.59 15.60
CA GLY A 43 -5.15 -9.33 16.30
C GLY A 43 -4.55 -8.08 15.64
N VAL A 44 -3.90 -8.21 14.48
CA VAL A 44 -3.42 -7.08 13.68
C VAL A 44 -4.31 -6.92 12.46
N THR A 45 -4.85 -5.73 12.23
CA THR A 45 -5.59 -5.40 11.01
C THR A 45 -4.62 -4.97 9.92
N TRP A 46 -4.58 -5.76 8.86
CA TRP A 46 -3.88 -5.47 7.62
C TRP A 46 -4.86 -4.91 6.60
N PHE A 47 -4.37 -4.08 5.70
CA PHE A 47 -5.12 -3.56 4.57
C PHE A 47 -4.43 -4.02 3.29
N SER A 48 -5.18 -4.67 2.42
CA SER A 48 -4.71 -5.13 1.10
C SER A 48 -5.19 -4.17 0.01
N LEU A 49 -4.28 -3.68 -0.81
CA LEU A 49 -4.58 -2.71 -1.88
C LEU A 49 -3.77 -3.01 -3.14
N ALA A 50 -4.44 -3.08 -4.29
CA ALA A 50 -3.79 -3.20 -5.59
C ALA A 50 -3.38 -1.81 -6.12
N ILE A 51 -2.24 -1.74 -6.82
CA ILE A 51 -1.93 -0.59 -7.67
C ILE A 51 -2.79 -0.73 -8.93
N ALA A 52 -3.55 0.30 -9.27
CA ALA A 52 -4.31 0.33 -10.51
C ALA A 52 -3.35 0.19 -11.71
N ASP A 53 -3.73 -0.65 -12.68
CA ASP A 53 -3.00 -0.88 -13.93
C ASP A 53 -1.62 -1.57 -13.81
N ASP A 54 -1.15 -1.90 -12.61
CA ASP A 54 0.07 -2.68 -12.37
C ASP A 54 -0.30 -4.03 -11.70
N PRO A 55 0.38 -5.16 -12.03
CA PRO A 55 0.12 -6.47 -11.46
C PRO A 55 0.71 -6.62 -10.04
N VAL A 56 0.52 -5.60 -9.20
CA VAL A 56 1.16 -5.44 -7.90
C VAL A 56 0.12 -5.10 -6.85
N PHE A 57 0.17 -5.76 -5.70
CA PHE A 57 -0.59 -5.33 -4.53
C PHE A 57 0.25 -5.31 -3.26
N PHE A 58 -0.21 -4.53 -2.30
CA PHE A 58 0.46 -4.24 -1.04
C PHE A 58 -0.38 -4.72 0.12
N ASN A 59 0.28 -5.25 1.14
CA ASN A 59 -0.30 -5.38 2.47
C ASN A 59 0.38 -4.40 3.41
N TYR A 60 -0.41 -3.59 4.09
CA TYR A 60 0.10 -2.63 5.07
C TYR A 60 -0.72 -2.63 6.35
N SER A 61 -0.11 -2.17 7.43
CA SER A 61 -0.75 -1.94 8.73
C SER A 61 -0.56 -0.49 9.16
N VAL A 62 -1.51 0.01 9.95
CA VAL A 62 -1.54 1.41 10.39
C VAL A 62 -1.25 1.48 11.88
N TYR A 63 -0.37 2.40 12.26
CA TYR A 63 0.08 2.63 13.62
C TYR A 63 -0.10 4.12 13.93
N PRO A 64 -1.32 4.54 14.33
CA PRO A 64 -1.66 5.96 14.47
C PRO A 64 -0.82 6.69 15.51
N ASN A 65 -0.50 6.05 16.63
CA ASN A 65 0.26 6.66 17.72
C ASN A 65 1.71 6.94 17.33
N GLU A 66 2.23 6.18 16.38
CA GLU A 66 3.58 6.29 15.83
C GLU A 66 3.63 7.09 14.52
N LEU A 67 2.49 7.61 14.05
CA LEU A 67 2.35 8.36 12.80
C LEU A 67 2.98 7.64 11.59
N GLN A 68 2.78 6.32 11.51
CA GLN A 68 3.40 5.49 10.49
C GLN A 68 2.41 4.49 9.87
N ILE A 69 2.66 4.15 8.62
CA ILE A 69 2.19 2.91 8.01
C ILE A 69 3.37 1.96 7.84
N ARG A 70 3.14 0.66 8.01
CA ARG A 70 4.15 -0.37 7.71
C ARG A 70 3.67 -1.19 6.54
N VAL A 71 4.40 -1.12 5.45
CA VAL A 71 4.23 -2.01 4.30
C VAL A 71 5.02 -3.28 4.59
N CYS A 72 4.34 -4.42 4.66
CA CYS A 72 5.00 -5.69 4.97
C CYS A 72 5.14 -6.59 3.75
N ASP A 73 4.20 -6.50 2.81
CA ASP A 73 4.27 -7.26 1.57
C ASP A 73 4.12 -6.35 0.36
N LEU A 74 4.93 -6.64 -0.65
CA LEU A 74 4.85 -6.14 -2.02
C LEU A 74 4.80 -7.37 -2.92
N ILE A 75 3.65 -7.63 -3.54
CA ILE A 75 3.36 -8.92 -4.17
C ILE A 75 3.08 -8.72 -5.65
N TRP A 76 3.86 -9.39 -6.51
CA TRP A 76 3.61 -9.49 -7.95
C TRP A 76 2.65 -10.63 -8.26
N VAL A 77 1.61 -10.35 -9.03
CA VAL A 77 0.66 -11.34 -9.51
C VAL A 77 0.97 -11.66 -10.97
N SER A 78 1.65 -12.78 -11.22
CA SER A 78 1.78 -13.31 -12.58
C SER A 78 0.62 -14.25 -12.88
N THR A 79 -0.15 -13.97 -13.93
CA THR A 79 -1.00 -14.99 -14.56
C THR A 79 -0.12 -15.83 -15.49
N SER A 80 0.22 -17.04 -15.07
CA SER A 80 0.80 -18.07 -15.96
C SER A 80 -0.22 -18.55 -16.98
#